data_AF-A0A8D2J463-F1
#
_entry.id   AF-A0A8D2J463-F1
#
_cell.length_a   1.000
_cell.length_b   1.000
_cell.length_c   1.000
_cell.angle_alpha   90.00
_cell.angle_beta   90.00
_cell.angle_gamma   90.00
#
_symmetry.space_group_name_H-M   'P 1'
#
loop_
_entity.id
_entity.type
_entity.pdbx_description
1 polymer ?
#
loop_
_entity_poly.entity_id
_entity_poly.type
_entity_poly.pdbx_seq_one_letter_code
_entity_poly.pdbx_strand_id
1 'polypeptide(L)'
;MTPDLLNFKKGWMSILDEPGEWTKHWFVLTDSSLRYYRDSNAEEADDLDGEIDLRSCTDVTEYAVQRNYGFQIHTKDGVFTLSAMTSGIRRNWIEALRKSIRPVSVPDVTKLSDCNKENSFRSYGSQKSPFKSEEQRPSSGSEVITRSSGRKTDGQRHAFDYVELAPLQQGALNQGSPQRTRGSVRATDGAAKREELERDLASRSEERRKWFESPASGVLQTDGPAGDLGNKAGGHESPGTPLSEAQRSQLSEEIERKWQELERLPLKDSKRVPLMALLNQGKGGHEDSSEALEKEEACERSLAEMETSHQQVMAELRRHHRQEMEQLQKEKERLLFEEAAATAAAIEALKKAHREELNKELSRTRSFQKGVLDSDALHQQHRSDVESLKRELQVLSEQYSQKCLEIGNLMQKAEEQEQLLQRCQQEGKELLRQNQELQRRLSEEIGQLRTFITAQRSQDGASHNSERNSCELEVLLRVKENELQYMKQEVQCLRDELQMMQKDKKFAMEKYQDVYTELNHIKQWSEREIEQLKEHLRLAMAALQEKEMLHNSIG
;
A
#
# COMPACT_ATOMS: atom_id res chain seq x y z
N MET A 1 23.09 -3.94 -22.46
CA MET A 1 23.30 -4.24 -21.04
C MET A 1 22.47 -3.25 -20.21
N THR A 2 21.22 -3.61 -19.93
CA THR A 2 20.41 -2.98 -18.88
C THR A 2 20.69 -3.72 -17.57
N PRO A 3 20.92 -3.03 -16.43
CA PRO A 3 21.04 -3.70 -15.14
C PRO A 3 19.68 -4.29 -14.72
N ASP A 4 19.71 -5.44 -14.04
CA ASP A 4 18.49 -6.13 -13.63
C ASP A 4 17.70 -5.33 -12.57
N LEU A 5 16.40 -5.16 -12.81
CA LEU A 5 15.45 -4.49 -11.91
C LEU A 5 15.06 -5.34 -10.68
N LEU A 6 15.94 -6.24 -10.24
CA LEU A 6 15.71 -7.15 -9.14
C LEU A 6 16.05 -6.52 -7.78
N ASN A 7 15.10 -6.63 -6.84
CA ASN A 7 15.21 -6.48 -5.38
C ASN A 7 14.79 -5.15 -4.72
N PHE A 8 14.24 -4.16 -5.43
CA PHE A 8 13.59 -2.98 -4.80
C PHE A 8 12.24 -3.31 -4.14
N LYS A 9 12.23 -4.16 -3.11
CA LYS A 9 11.02 -4.48 -2.35
C LYS A 9 10.80 -3.45 -1.24
N LYS A 10 9.70 -2.70 -1.32
CA LYS A 10 9.27 -1.77 -0.27
C LYS A 10 7.99 -2.25 0.44
N GLY A 11 7.68 -1.66 1.59
CA GLY A 11 6.37 -1.81 2.23
C GLY A 11 6.39 -1.67 3.76
N TRP A 12 5.20 -1.51 4.35
CA TRP A 12 5.02 -1.45 5.80
C TRP A 12 5.19 -2.81 6.48
N MET A 13 5.96 -2.84 7.58
CA MET A 13 6.00 -3.94 8.54
C MET A 13 6.06 -3.37 9.97
N SER A 14 6.08 -4.23 10.98
CA SER A 14 6.47 -3.84 12.34
C SER A 14 7.71 -4.59 12.80
N ILE A 15 8.56 -3.91 13.56
CA ILE A 15 9.74 -4.49 14.21
C ILE A 15 9.52 -4.49 15.73
N LEU A 16 10.18 -5.41 16.41
CA LEU A 16 10.22 -5.50 17.86
C LEU A 16 11.49 -4.80 18.37
N ASP A 17 11.32 -3.67 19.03
CA ASP A 17 12.44 -2.89 19.57
C ASP A 17 12.92 -3.45 20.92
N GLU A 18 14.09 -2.99 21.41
CA GLU A 18 14.67 -3.41 22.69
C GLU A 18 13.73 -3.39 23.92
N PRO A 19 12.80 -2.41 24.12
CA PRO A 19 11.83 -2.46 25.22
C PRO A 19 10.74 -3.55 25.07
N GLY A 20 10.73 -4.31 23.97
CA GLY A 20 9.68 -5.29 23.66
C GLY A 20 8.41 -4.68 23.08
N GLU A 21 8.45 -3.41 22.67
CA GLU A 21 7.35 -2.74 21.97
C GLU A 21 7.41 -2.97 20.45
N TRP A 22 6.24 -3.01 19.82
CA TRP A 22 6.12 -3.20 18.37
C TRP A 22 5.91 -1.86 17.66
N THR A 23 6.91 -1.40 16.92
CA THR A 23 6.86 -0.16 16.13
C THR A 23 6.66 -0.45 14.65
N LYS A 24 5.83 0.36 13.99
CA LYS A 24 5.48 0.21 12.57
C LYS A 24 6.33 1.16 11.73
N HIS A 25 7.19 0.62 10.88
CA HIS A 25 8.09 1.37 10.00
C HIS A 25 7.87 1.01 8.53
N TRP A 26 8.28 1.93 7.65
CA TRP A 26 8.31 1.74 6.20
C TRP A 26 9.66 1.11 5.83
N PHE A 27 9.64 -0.12 5.33
CA PHE A 27 10.84 -0.90 5.02
C PHE A 27 11.20 -0.82 3.53
N VAL A 28 12.50 -0.73 3.26
CA VAL A 28 13.08 -0.64 1.91
C VAL A 28 14.22 -1.65 1.80
N LEU A 29 14.00 -2.71 1.02
CA LEU A 29 15.03 -3.67 0.64
C LEU A 29 15.93 -3.08 -0.45
N THR A 30 17.23 -3.25 -0.27
CA THR A 30 18.25 -2.94 -1.28
C THR A 30 19.06 -4.20 -1.64
N ASP A 31 20.12 -4.03 -2.44
CA ASP A 31 21.03 -5.12 -2.81
C ASP A 31 21.77 -5.72 -1.61
N SER A 32 21.98 -4.93 -0.55
CA SER A 32 22.91 -5.25 0.53
C SER A 32 22.42 -4.93 1.93
N SER A 33 21.32 -4.18 2.09
CA SER A 33 20.70 -3.92 3.39
C SER A 33 19.19 -3.81 3.33
N LEU A 34 18.54 -3.91 4.50
CA LEU A 34 17.14 -3.60 4.72
C LEU A 34 17.05 -2.34 5.58
N ARG A 35 16.71 -1.19 4.98
CA ARG A 35 16.52 0.08 5.68
C ARG A 35 15.08 0.24 6.15
N TYR A 36 14.88 1.03 7.20
CA TYR A 36 13.55 1.41 7.66
C TYR A 36 13.45 2.87 8.12
N TYR A 37 12.27 3.42 7.88
CA TYR A 37 11.93 4.84 8.01
C TYR A 37 10.58 5.00 8.74
N ARG A 38 10.32 6.17 9.33
CA ARG A 38 9.05 6.52 10.01
C ARG A 38 7.85 6.38 9.07
N ASP A 39 8.04 6.87 7.85
CA ASP A 39 7.05 6.95 6.78
C ASP A 39 7.75 7.14 5.42
N SER A 40 6.96 7.36 4.36
CA SER A 40 7.47 7.51 2.99
C SER A 40 8.12 8.87 2.72
N ASN A 41 7.87 9.90 3.55
CA ASN A 41 8.50 11.21 3.38
C ASN A 41 9.87 11.26 4.07
N ALA A 42 10.05 10.50 5.14
CA ALA A 42 11.37 10.20 5.70
C ALA A 42 12.27 9.42 4.70
N GLU A 43 11.70 8.54 3.85
CA GLU A 43 12.45 7.93 2.73
C GLU A 43 12.90 8.99 1.69
N GLU A 44 12.01 9.91 1.29
CA GLU A 44 12.33 10.99 0.33
C GLU A 44 13.40 11.98 0.86
N ALA A 45 13.51 12.11 2.19
CA ALA A 45 14.50 12.95 2.87
C ALA A 45 15.79 12.22 3.28
N ASP A 46 15.87 10.89 3.07
CA ASP A 46 16.90 9.97 3.59
C ASP A 46 17.12 10.04 5.13
N ASP A 47 16.05 10.36 5.86
CA ASP A 47 16.01 10.44 7.33
C ASP A 47 15.68 9.06 7.93
N LEU A 48 16.67 8.16 7.87
CA LEU A 48 16.54 6.76 8.29
C LEU A 48 16.44 6.61 9.82
N ASP A 49 15.55 5.72 10.28
CA ASP A 49 15.48 5.29 11.68
C ASP A 49 16.43 4.13 11.97
N GLY A 50 16.72 3.29 10.96
CA GLY A 50 17.72 2.24 11.08
C GLY A 50 17.95 1.41 9.82
N GLU A 51 18.99 0.59 9.89
CA GLU A 51 19.46 -0.25 8.78
C GLU A 51 19.92 -1.61 9.31
N ILE A 52 19.46 -2.68 8.68
CA ILE A 52 19.91 -4.06 8.95
C ILE A 52 20.81 -4.48 7.78
N ASP A 53 22.10 -4.66 8.04
CA ASP A 53 23.05 -5.18 7.03
C ASP A 53 22.69 -6.62 6.66
N LEU A 54 22.44 -6.88 5.38
CA LEU A 54 22.15 -8.22 4.89
C LEU A 54 23.43 -8.98 4.51
N ARG A 55 24.58 -8.32 4.43
CA ARG A 55 25.91 -8.96 4.29
C ARG A 55 26.38 -9.63 5.59
N SER A 56 25.86 -9.20 6.74
CA SER A 56 26.04 -9.88 8.02
C SER A 56 24.91 -10.86 8.35
N CYS A 57 23.85 -10.94 7.55
CA CYS A 57 22.76 -11.89 7.72
C CYS A 57 23.19 -13.35 7.45
N THR A 58 22.66 -14.28 8.25
CA THR A 58 23.01 -15.71 8.26
C THR A 58 21.82 -16.60 7.89
N ASP A 59 20.62 -16.28 8.39
CA ASP A 59 19.35 -16.93 7.98
C ASP A 59 18.15 -16.00 8.28
N VAL A 60 17.02 -16.26 7.62
CA VAL A 60 15.72 -15.64 7.89
C VAL A 60 14.68 -16.74 8.11
N THR A 61 14.02 -16.73 9.26
CA THR A 61 13.14 -17.82 9.73
C THR A 61 11.72 -17.32 10.03
N GLU A 62 10.71 -18.20 9.98
CA GLU A 62 9.37 -17.86 10.48
C GLU A 62 9.34 -17.92 12.02
N TYR A 63 8.72 -16.93 12.66
CA TYR A 63 8.70 -16.80 14.12
C TYR A 63 7.27 -16.57 14.64
N ALA A 64 6.91 -17.24 15.74
CA ALA A 64 5.59 -17.12 16.34
C ALA A 64 5.49 -15.87 17.22
N VAL A 65 4.53 -14.99 16.92
CA VAL A 65 4.30 -13.72 17.64
C VAL A 65 2.83 -13.61 18.05
N GLN A 66 2.55 -12.85 19.10
CA GLN A 66 1.21 -12.77 19.71
C GLN A 66 0.14 -12.15 18.80
N ARG A 67 0.55 -11.29 17.86
CA ARG A 67 -0.30 -10.63 16.85
C ARG A 67 0.49 -10.51 15.55
N ASN A 68 -0.19 -10.65 14.41
CA ASN A 68 0.40 -10.68 13.06
C ASN A 68 1.31 -11.90 12.79
N TYR A 69 1.92 -11.96 11.60
CA TYR A 69 2.73 -13.08 11.14
C TYR A 69 4.22 -12.74 11.24
N GLY A 70 4.87 -13.27 12.28
CA GLY A 70 6.25 -12.96 12.64
C GLY A 70 7.31 -13.71 11.84
N PHE A 71 8.49 -13.11 11.74
CA PHE A 71 9.72 -13.69 11.20
C PHE A 71 10.96 -13.06 11.84
N GLN A 72 12.09 -13.77 11.83
CA GLN A 72 13.35 -13.31 12.41
C GLN A 72 14.45 -13.26 11.36
N ILE A 73 15.21 -12.17 11.36
CA ILE A 73 16.44 -11.98 10.57
C ILE A 73 17.61 -12.16 11.54
N HIS A 74 18.41 -13.21 11.35
CA HIS A 74 19.58 -13.51 12.17
C HIS A 74 20.83 -12.93 11.52
N THR A 75 21.42 -11.87 12.10
CA THR A 75 22.72 -11.35 11.67
C THR A 75 23.84 -11.79 12.61
N LYS A 76 25.10 -11.47 12.27
CA LYS A 76 26.25 -11.64 13.18
C LYS A 76 26.14 -10.73 14.42
N ASP A 77 25.35 -9.66 14.31
CA ASP A 77 25.32 -8.53 15.23
C ASP A 77 24.08 -8.57 16.14
N GLY A 78 23.01 -9.27 15.73
CA GLY A 78 21.78 -9.43 16.52
C GLY A 78 20.70 -10.27 15.85
N VAL A 79 19.52 -10.30 16.47
CA VAL A 79 18.32 -10.99 15.95
C VAL A 79 17.16 -10.02 15.85
N PHE A 80 16.85 -9.57 14.65
CA PHE A 80 15.77 -8.62 14.40
C PHE A 80 14.46 -9.39 14.23
N THR A 81 13.50 -9.17 15.12
CA THR A 81 12.17 -9.82 15.03
C THR A 81 11.18 -8.85 14.38
N LEU A 82 10.67 -9.22 13.21
CA LEU A 82 9.71 -8.45 12.44
C LEU A 82 8.36 -9.16 12.37
N SER A 83 7.28 -8.44 12.08
CA SER A 83 5.96 -9.00 11.81
C SER A 83 5.24 -8.30 10.66
N ALA A 84 4.53 -9.11 9.88
CA ALA A 84 3.75 -8.70 8.72
C ALA A 84 2.26 -8.98 8.93
N MET A 85 1.40 -8.08 8.47
CA MET A 85 -0.05 -8.14 8.75
C MET A 85 -0.75 -9.40 8.16
N THR A 86 -0.15 -10.03 7.14
CA THR A 86 -0.66 -11.29 6.55
C THR A 86 0.47 -12.30 6.29
N SER A 87 0.11 -13.59 6.27
CA SER A 87 1.03 -14.70 5.96
C SER A 87 1.55 -14.66 4.51
N GLY A 88 0.84 -14.00 3.60
CA GLY A 88 1.30 -13.72 2.24
C GLY A 88 2.43 -12.69 2.23
N ILE A 89 2.22 -11.56 2.91
CA ILE A 89 3.23 -10.50 3.05
C ILE A 89 4.48 -11.06 3.76
N ARG A 90 4.33 -11.82 4.85
CA ARG A 90 5.46 -12.50 5.53
C ARG A 90 6.28 -13.33 4.56
N ARG A 91 5.67 -14.30 3.88
CA ARG A 91 6.39 -15.22 2.97
C ARG A 91 7.11 -14.46 1.87
N ASN A 92 6.47 -13.45 1.28
CA ASN A 92 7.08 -12.64 0.23
C ASN A 92 8.29 -11.80 0.72
N TRP A 93 8.28 -11.30 1.97
CA TRP A 93 9.47 -10.68 2.58
C TRP A 93 10.58 -11.69 2.88
N ILE A 94 10.26 -12.84 3.49
CA ILE A 94 11.25 -13.91 3.77
C ILE A 94 11.91 -14.38 2.47
N GLU A 95 11.14 -14.58 1.41
CA GLU A 95 11.67 -14.94 0.09
C GLU A 95 12.58 -13.85 -0.49
N ALA A 96 12.19 -12.59 -0.42
CA ALA A 96 12.99 -11.49 -0.96
C ALA A 96 14.34 -11.36 -0.21
N LEU A 97 14.32 -11.46 1.12
CA LEU A 97 15.54 -11.46 1.94
C LEU A 97 16.42 -12.68 1.65
N ARG A 98 15.84 -13.88 1.57
CA ARG A 98 16.58 -15.11 1.18
C ARG A 98 17.11 -15.07 -0.27
N LYS A 99 16.60 -14.17 -1.13
CA LYS A 99 17.12 -13.92 -2.48
C LYS A 99 18.30 -12.94 -2.45
N SER A 100 18.27 -11.87 -1.64
CA SER A 100 19.39 -10.92 -1.49
C SER A 100 20.56 -11.44 -0.65
N ILE A 101 20.33 -12.40 0.25
CA ILE A 101 21.40 -13.06 1.05
C ILE A 101 22.29 -14.00 0.19
N ARG A 102 21.93 -14.28 -1.07
CA ARG A 102 22.75 -15.13 -1.95
C ARG A 102 24.03 -14.39 -2.38
N PRO A 103 25.22 -14.99 -2.20
CA PRO A 103 26.48 -14.30 -2.50
C PRO A 103 26.62 -14.04 -4.01
N VAL A 104 26.92 -12.79 -4.36
CA VAL A 104 27.20 -12.35 -5.73
C VAL A 104 28.57 -12.89 -6.17
N SER A 105 28.57 -14.10 -6.73
CA SER A 105 29.74 -14.74 -7.33
C SER A 105 30.05 -14.10 -8.70
N VAL A 106 30.70 -12.94 -8.70
CA VAL A 106 31.19 -12.30 -9.94
C VAL A 106 32.33 -13.16 -10.55
N PRO A 107 32.25 -13.59 -11.81
CA PRO A 107 33.40 -14.14 -12.52
C PRO A 107 34.33 -12.97 -12.92
N ASP A 108 35.44 -12.80 -12.20
CA ASP A 108 36.45 -11.78 -12.51
C ASP A 108 37.26 -12.16 -13.76
N VAL A 109 36.99 -11.45 -14.87
CA VAL A 109 37.65 -11.66 -16.18
C VAL A 109 38.88 -10.74 -16.34
N THR A 110 39.74 -10.63 -15.32
CA THR A 110 40.96 -9.79 -15.36
C THR A 110 42.28 -10.51 -15.08
N LYS A 111 42.35 -11.84 -15.26
CA LYS A 111 43.64 -12.59 -15.24
C LYS A 111 43.88 -13.46 -16.46
N LEU A 112 44.00 -12.82 -17.62
CA LEU A 112 44.95 -13.28 -18.62
C LEU A 112 46.37 -13.04 -18.07
N SER A 113 47.05 -14.12 -17.71
CA SER A 113 48.47 -14.12 -17.36
C SER A 113 49.04 -15.46 -17.82
N ASP A 114 49.94 -15.39 -18.80
CA ASP A 114 50.39 -16.54 -19.56
C ASP A 114 51.25 -17.54 -18.77
N CYS A 115 51.41 -18.69 -19.42
CA CYS A 115 52.38 -19.75 -19.17
C CYS A 115 52.21 -20.61 -17.91
N ASN A 116 51.96 -21.90 -18.15
CA ASN A 116 52.98 -22.87 -17.83
C ASN A 116 53.13 -23.88 -18.98
N LYS A 117 54.37 -24.35 -19.21
CA LYS A 117 54.67 -25.31 -20.28
C LYS A 117 54.49 -26.74 -19.80
N GLU A 118 54.17 -27.59 -20.77
CA GLU A 118 54.48 -29.02 -20.89
C GLU A 118 55.13 -29.79 -19.72
N ASN A 119 54.61 -31.01 -19.52
CA ASN A 119 55.34 -32.26 -19.25
C ASN A 119 56.39 -32.28 -18.11
N SER A 120 56.09 -33.02 -17.03
CA SER A 120 56.54 -34.43 -16.93
C SER A 120 56.11 -35.14 -15.63
N PHE A 121 55.37 -36.25 -15.79
CA PHE A 121 55.38 -37.51 -15.01
C PHE A 121 55.59 -37.60 -13.47
N ARG A 122 54.90 -38.61 -12.89
CA ARG A 122 55.12 -39.32 -11.60
C ARG A 122 54.67 -38.61 -10.30
N SER A 123 54.47 -39.29 -9.16
CA SER A 123 54.04 -40.69 -8.87
C SER A 123 54.01 -40.96 -7.34
N TYR A 124 52.82 -41.12 -6.72
CA TYR A 124 52.63 -41.58 -5.33
C TYR A 124 53.31 -40.72 -4.22
N GLY A 125 53.00 -41.02 -2.94
CA GLY A 125 53.86 -40.62 -1.80
C GLY A 125 53.14 -39.92 -0.64
N SER A 126 52.77 -40.68 0.40
CA SER A 126 52.19 -40.15 1.65
C SER A 126 53.27 -39.66 2.64
N GLN A 127 52.91 -38.71 3.52
CA GLN A 127 53.26 -38.60 4.97
C GLN A 127 53.87 -37.28 5.51
N LYS A 128 53.37 -36.92 6.71
CA LYS A 128 54.05 -36.28 7.87
C LYS A 128 54.45 -34.78 7.86
N SER A 129 53.80 -34.05 8.77
CA SER A 129 54.35 -32.98 9.62
C SER A 129 55.49 -33.50 10.53
N PRO A 130 56.38 -32.69 11.19
CA PRO A 130 55.94 -31.83 12.32
C PRO A 130 56.84 -30.64 12.81
N PHE A 131 56.26 -29.76 13.68
CA PHE A 131 56.92 -28.81 14.62
C PHE A 131 57.86 -27.73 14.00
N LYS A 132 58.27 -26.60 14.64
CA LYS A 132 58.09 -25.91 15.96
C LYS A 132 58.21 -24.36 15.65
N SER A 133 58.11 -23.31 16.50
CA SER A 133 58.06 -23.12 17.96
C SER A 133 57.75 -21.66 18.41
N GLU A 134 57.70 -21.43 19.76
CA GLU A 134 58.29 -20.33 20.60
C GLU A 134 58.36 -18.85 20.12
N GLU A 135 58.21 -17.82 20.98
CA GLU A 135 57.90 -17.71 22.43
C GLU A 135 57.48 -16.25 22.80
N GLN A 136 56.71 -16.03 23.89
CA GLN A 136 57.01 -15.08 25.00
C GLN A 136 55.79 -14.71 25.89
N ARG A 137 56.05 -14.59 27.21
CA ARG A 137 55.22 -14.06 28.31
C ARG A 137 56.17 -13.52 29.39
N PRO A 138 55.83 -12.45 30.14
CA PRO A 138 55.26 -12.58 31.50
C PRO A 138 54.31 -11.40 31.88
N SER A 139 53.78 -11.21 33.09
CA SER A 139 53.20 -12.09 34.14
C SER A 139 52.60 -11.23 35.29
N SER A 140 51.73 -11.82 36.13
CA SER A 140 51.13 -11.34 37.43
C SER A 140 49.61 -11.10 37.41
N GLY A 141 48.82 -11.51 38.40
CA GLY A 141 49.12 -12.39 39.56
C GLY A 141 48.06 -12.34 40.68
N SER A 142 47.87 -13.47 41.41
CA SER A 142 46.89 -13.71 42.51
C SER A 142 45.40 -13.81 42.07
N GLU A 143 44.53 -14.76 42.45
CA GLU A 143 44.37 -15.67 43.62
C GLU A 143 43.70 -15.01 44.86
N VAL A 144 42.85 -15.66 45.70
CA VAL A 144 42.52 -17.10 45.89
C VAL A 144 41.12 -17.34 46.58
N ILE A 145 40.44 -18.48 46.28
CA ILE A 145 39.46 -19.34 47.06
C ILE A 145 38.37 -18.66 47.97
N THR A 146 37.06 -19.04 47.97
CA THR A 146 36.46 -19.99 48.98
C THR A 146 34.99 -20.43 48.72
N ARG A 147 34.81 -21.74 48.45
CA ARG A 147 33.80 -22.74 48.94
C ARG A 147 32.31 -22.39 49.23
N SER A 148 31.43 -23.06 48.45
CA SER A 148 30.25 -23.86 48.86
C SER A 148 29.14 -23.34 49.80
N SER A 149 27.88 -23.35 49.31
CA SER A 149 26.75 -24.04 49.95
C SER A 149 25.61 -24.25 48.94
N GLY A 150 24.64 -25.12 49.23
CA GLY A 150 23.45 -25.33 48.39
C GLY A 150 22.31 -26.00 49.16
N ARG A 151 21.09 -25.98 48.62
CA ARG A 151 19.90 -26.73 49.11
C ARG A 151 18.90 -26.97 47.96
N LYS A 152 18.09 -28.03 48.10
CA LYS A 152 17.02 -28.45 47.18
C LYS A 152 15.66 -28.41 47.88
N THR A 153 14.62 -28.05 47.13
CA THR A 153 13.20 -28.48 47.20
C THR A 153 12.54 -27.91 45.93
N ASP A 154 12.03 -28.63 44.94
CA ASP A 154 11.25 -29.89 44.86
C ASP A 154 9.74 -29.71 45.11
N GLY A 155 8.92 -30.37 44.26
CA GLY A 155 7.46 -30.27 44.19
C GLY A 155 6.93 -28.96 43.54
N GLN A 156 5.77 -28.94 42.85
CA GLN A 156 4.97 -30.05 42.31
C GLN A 156 4.10 -29.52 41.14
N ARG A 157 3.71 -30.41 40.20
CA ARG A 157 2.81 -30.10 39.07
C ARG A 157 1.35 -30.01 39.51
N HIS A 158 0.56 -29.14 38.87
CA HIS A 158 -0.87 -29.38 38.60
C HIS A 158 -1.24 -28.84 37.20
N ALA A 159 -2.29 -29.41 36.61
CA ALA A 159 -2.81 -29.13 35.27
C ALA A 159 -4.33 -29.41 35.24
N PHE A 160 -5.00 -29.03 34.15
CA PHE A 160 -6.45 -29.18 33.89
C PHE A 160 -7.34 -28.21 34.73
N ASP A 161 -8.48 -27.69 34.27
CA ASP A 161 -9.03 -27.76 32.90
C ASP A 161 -9.99 -26.61 32.48
N TYR A 162 -10.27 -26.61 31.18
CA TYR A 162 -11.33 -26.01 30.34
C TYR A 162 -12.53 -25.18 30.91
N VAL A 163 -12.79 -24.05 30.22
CA VAL A 163 -14.09 -23.45 29.79
C VAL A 163 -15.19 -23.01 30.79
N GLU A 164 -15.62 -21.75 30.65
CA GLU A 164 -17.02 -21.38 30.32
C GLU A 164 -17.07 -20.01 29.58
N LEU A 165 -18.22 -19.63 28.99
CA LEU A 165 -18.40 -18.46 28.12
C LEU A 165 -18.98 -17.22 28.86
N ALA A 166 -18.78 -16.03 28.28
CA ALA A 166 -19.22 -14.75 28.85
C ALA A 166 -20.68 -14.37 28.54
N PRO A 167 -21.26 -13.44 29.33
CA PRO A 167 -22.04 -12.37 28.73
C PRO A 167 -21.72 -10.95 29.27
N LEU A 168 -22.13 -9.94 28.51
CA LEU A 168 -21.93 -8.50 28.77
C LEU A 168 -22.89 -7.92 29.83
N GLN A 169 -22.43 -6.89 30.56
CA GLN A 169 -23.31 -5.82 31.07
C GLN A 169 -22.57 -4.48 31.27
N GLN A 170 -23.32 -3.37 31.37
CA GLN A 170 -22.80 -2.01 31.37
C GLN A 170 -22.65 -1.40 32.80
N GLY A 171 -21.84 -0.33 32.97
CA GLY A 171 -22.14 0.65 34.03
C GLY A 171 -21.02 1.53 34.66
N ALA A 172 -20.58 2.56 33.93
CA ALA A 172 -20.37 3.94 34.44
C ALA A 172 -19.21 4.38 35.40
N LEU A 173 -18.83 5.66 35.19
CA LEU A 173 -18.14 6.66 36.04
C LEU A 173 -16.62 6.61 36.36
N ASN A 174 -15.88 7.42 35.60
CA ASN A 174 -14.88 8.44 36.01
C ASN A 174 -13.82 8.16 37.10
N GLN A 175 -12.55 8.18 36.68
CA GLN A 175 -11.61 9.28 37.03
C GLN A 175 -10.27 9.22 36.25
N GLY A 176 -9.64 10.38 36.04
CA GLY A 176 -8.18 10.51 35.83
C GLY A 176 -7.64 10.38 34.39
N SER A 177 -7.42 11.52 33.72
CA SER A 177 -6.45 11.63 32.61
C SER A 177 -5.02 11.83 33.17
N PRO A 178 -3.96 11.60 32.38
CA PRO A 178 -3.43 12.73 31.60
C PRO A 178 -3.06 12.40 30.13
N GLN A 179 -2.76 13.48 29.41
CA GLN A 179 -2.58 13.56 27.94
C GLN A 179 -1.42 12.72 27.39
N ARG A 180 -1.55 12.26 26.13
CA ARG A 180 -0.55 12.55 25.08
C ARG A 180 -1.20 12.76 23.71
N THR A 181 -0.56 13.60 22.90
CA THR A 181 -1.02 14.09 21.59
C THR A 181 -0.54 13.18 20.46
N ARG A 182 -1.40 12.86 19.47
CA ARG A 182 -0.97 12.57 18.09
C ARG A 182 -2.10 12.87 17.10
N GLY A 183 -1.75 13.43 15.94
CA GLY A 183 -2.70 14.06 15.01
C GLY A 183 -3.31 13.15 13.94
N SER A 184 -4.17 13.75 13.11
CA SER A 184 -4.88 13.10 12.01
C SER A 184 -3.95 12.68 10.86
N VAL A 185 -4.09 11.44 10.38
CA VAL A 185 -3.38 10.90 9.20
C VAL A 185 -4.32 10.09 8.28
N ARG A 186 -5.58 9.85 8.65
CA ARG A 186 -6.43 8.82 8.00
C ARG A 186 -7.02 9.18 6.63
N ALA A 187 -6.92 10.44 6.17
CA ALA A 187 -7.59 10.87 4.93
C ALA A 187 -6.87 10.42 3.64
N THR A 188 -5.54 10.33 3.65
CA THR A 188 -4.72 9.96 2.46
C THR A 188 -4.66 8.46 2.22
N ASP A 189 -4.68 7.67 3.29
CA ASP A 189 -4.55 6.20 3.29
C ASP A 189 -5.64 5.48 2.46
N GLY A 190 -6.81 6.10 2.27
CA GLY A 190 -7.89 5.56 1.42
C GLY A 190 -7.65 5.68 -0.09
N ALA A 191 -6.91 6.69 -0.55
CA ALA A 191 -6.60 6.87 -1.97
C ALA A 191 -5.50 5.89 -2.41
N ALA A 192 -4.41 5.81 -1.63
CA ALA A 192 -3.29 4.90 -1.91
C ALA A 192 -3.73 3.43 -2.00
N LYS A 193 -4.64 2.99 -1.13
CA LYS A 193 -5.20 1.62 -1.14
C LYS A 193 -6.03 1.30 -2.38
N ARG A 194 -6.73 2.28 -2.97
CA ARG A 194 -7.47 2.08 -4.23
C ARG A 194 -6.51 1.82 -5.38
N GLU A 195 -5.46 2.63 -5.48
CA GLU A 195 -4.43 2.51 -6.52
C GLU A 195 -3.57 1.24 -6.36
N GLU A 196 -3.30 0.81 -5.12
CA GLU A 196 -2.62 -0.46 -4.82
C GLU A 196 -3.42 -1.68 -5.28
N LEU A 197 -4.75 -1.69 -5.06
CA LEU A 197 -5.64 -2.74 -5.54
C LEU A 197 -5.74 -2.78 -7.07
N GLU A 198 -5.77 -1.62 -7.73
CA GLU A 198 -5.77 -1.51 -9.19
C GLU A 198 -4.48 -2.07 -9.80
N ARG A 199 -3.33 -1.79 -9.18
CA ARG A 199 -2.02 -2.34 -9.58
C ARG A 199 -1.91 -3.86 -9.32
N ASP A 200 -2.49 -4.41 -8.26
CA ASP A 200 -2.57 -5.87 -8.03
C ASP A 200 -3.44 -6.57 -9.09
N LEU A 201 -4.61 -6.00 -9.40
CA LEU A 201 -5.52 -6.51 -10.43
C LEU A 201 -4.86 -6.51 -11.82
N ALA A 202 -4.17 -5.42 -12.19
CA ALA A 202 -3.41 -5.32 -13.43
C ALA A 202 -2.30 -6.40 -13.49
N SER A 203 -1.49 -6.52 -12.43
CA SER A 203 -0.41 -7.51 -12.33
C SER A 203 -0.91 -8.94 -12.47
N ARG A 204 -2.04 -9.27 -11.81
CA ARG A 204 -2.67 -10.60 -11.87
C ARG A 204 -3.42 -10.84 -13.17
N SER A 205 -3.69 -9.83 -13.98
CA SER A 205 -4.07 -10.00 -15.39
C SER A 205 -2.87 -10.39 -16.25
N GLU A 206 -1.70 -9.79 -15.98
CA GLU A 206 -0.45 -10.05 -16.69
C GLU A 206 0.15 -11.42 -16.40
N GLU A 207 0.14 -11.87 -15.15
CA GLU A 207 0.59 -13.23 -14.80
C GLU A 207 -0.25 -14.27 -15.55
N ARG A 208 -1.59 -14.14 -15.54
CA ARG A 208 -2.48 -15.04 -16.29
C ARG A 208 -2.21 -14.99 -17.79
N ARG A 209 -1.93 -13.81 -18.37
CA ARG A 209 -1.56 -13.68 -19.78
C ARG A 209 -0.25 -14.41 -20.09
N LYS A 210 0.79 -14.22 -19.27
CA LYS A 210 2.09 -14.91 -19.37
C LYS A 210 1.95 -16.44 -19.22
N TRP A 211 1.03 -16.92 -18.39
CA TRP A 211 0.69 -18.35 -18.29
C TRP A 211 0.06 -18.93 -19.57
N PHE A 212 -0.67 -18.13 -20.36
CA PHE A 212 -1.21 -18.55 -21.66
C PHE A 212 -0.24 -18.33 -22.83
N GLU A 213 0.71 -17.40 -22.72
CA GLU A 213 1.69 -17.06 -23.76
C GLU A 213 2.99 -17.89 -23.70
N SER A 214 3.25 -18.63 -22.61
CA SER A 214 4.48 -19.40 -22.43
C SER A 214 4.45 -20.76 -23.14
N PRO A 215 5.39 -21.05 -24.07
CA PRO A 215 5.49 -22.38 -24.69
C PRO A 215 6.01 -23.40 -23.67
N ALA A 216 5.22 -24.42 -23.36
CA ALA A 216 5.59 -25.46 -22.42
C ALA A 216 6.79 -26.29 -22.94
N SER A 217 7.98 -26.08 -22.35
CA SER A 217 9.20 -26.86 -22.63
C SER A 217 10.17 -26.80 -21.45
N GLY A 218 10.58 -27.97 -20.97
CA GLY A 218 11.22 -28.16 -19.66
C GLY A 218 10.16 -28.33 -18.56
N VAL A 219 10.24 -29.33 -17.67
CA VAL A 219 11.41 -30.10 -17.25
C VAL A 219 11.07 -31.59 -17.12
N LEU A 220 11.99 -32.46 -17.58
CA LEU A 220 12.39 -33.62 -16.80
C LEU A 220 13.90 -33.87 -16.99
N GLN A 221 14.66 -33.72 -15.91
CA GLN A 221 16.05 -34.20 -15.85
C GLN A 221 16.01 -35.61 -15.26
N THR A 222 16.66 -36.55 -15.95
CA THR A 222 16.98 -37.89 -15.40
C THR A 222 18.40 -38.23 -15.86
N ASP A 223 19.26 -38.61 -14.93
CA ASP A 223 20.68 -38.85 -15.21
C ASP A 223 20.89 -40.10 -16.07
N GLY A 224 21.89 -40.05 -16.96
CA GLY A 224 22.43 -41.24 -17.63
C GLY A 224 23.30 -42.10 -16.68
N PRO A 225 23.89 -43.22 -17.16
CA PRO A 225 24.84 -43.12 -18.28
C PRO A 225 24.94 -44.35 -19.22
N ALA A 226 25.90 -44.26 -20.15
CA ALA A 226 26.53 -45.31 -20.97
C ALA A 226 25.85 -45.74 -22.30
N GLY A 227 26.65 -45.77 -23.37
CA GLY A 227 26.26 -46.18 -24.73
C GLY A 227 27.08 -45.47 -25.82
N ASP A 228 28.31 -45.91 -26.07
CA ASP A 228 29.16 -45.43 -27.18
C ASP A 228 28.82 -46.15 -28.49
N LEU A 229 28.84 -45.45 -29.64
CA LEU A 229 29.42 -45.92 -30.92
C LEU A 229 29.31 -44.88 -32.08
N GLY A 230 30.43 -44.20 -32.33
CA GLY A 230 30.98 -43.81 -33.65
C GLY A 230 30.12 -43.57 -34.92
N ASN A 231 30.22 -42.30 -35.39
CA ASN A 231 30.94 -41.92 -36.65
C ASN A 231 30.15 -41.47 -37.91
N LYS A 232 30.65 -40.36 -38.51
CA LYS A 232 30.50 -39.81 -39.88
C LYS A 232 29.34 -38.86 -40.29
N ALA A 233 29.76 -37.61 -40.52
CA ALA A 233 29.61 -36.81 -41.76
C ALA A 233 28.28 -36.10 -42.12
N GLY A 234 28.26 -34.80 -41.84
CA GLY A 234 28.02 -33.75 -42.85
C GLY A 234 26.66 -33.68 -43.56
N GLY A 235 25.70 -32.97 -42.95
CA GLY A 235 24.45 -32.51 -43.57
C GLY A 235 23.93 -31.24 -42.88
N HIS A 236 23.17 -30.41 -43.59
CA HIS A 236 22.71 -29.10 -43.12
C HIS A 236 21.18 -29.02 -43.18
N GLU A 237 20.50 -29.36 -42.08
CA GLU A 237 19.04 -29.35 -41.97
C GLU A 237 18.51 -28.66 -40.69
N SER A 238 17.19 -28.46 -40.64
CA SER A 238 16.50 -27.57 -39.71
C SER A 238 15.69 -28.34 -38.62
N PRO A 239 14.55 -27.90 -38.07
CA PRO A 239 14.36 -27.95 -36.62
C PRO A 239 13.65 -29.23 -36.12
N GLY A 240 14.00 -29.63 -34.89
CA GLY A 240 13.10 -30.34 -33.96
C GLY A 240 12.49 -31.66 -34.45
N THR A 241 13.23 -32.76 -34.32
CA THR A 241 12.71 -34.11 -34.56
C THR A 241 11.46 -34.38 -33.69
N PRO A 242 10.31 -34.73 -34.28
CA PRO A 242 9.11 -35.02 -33.49
C PRO A 242 9.28 -36.34 -32.71
N LEU A 243 8.84 -36.35 -31.45
CA LEU A 243 8.79 -37.56 -30.61
C LEU A 243 8.05 -38.69 -31.33
N SER A 244 8.65 -39.89 -31.28
CA SER A 244 8.14 -41.09 -31.94
C SER A 244 6.74 -41.45 -31.43
N GLU A 245 5.92 -42.04 -32.29
CA GLU A 245 4.56 -42.47 -31.95
C GLU A 245 4.54 -43.43 -30.74
N ALA A 246 5.54 -44.32 -30.63
CA ALA A 246 5.71 -45.17 -29.44
C ALA A 246 5.97 -44.37 -28.15
N GLN A 247 6.75 -43.29 -28.21
CA GLN A 247 7.02 -42.42 -27.05
C GLN A 247 5.78 -41.59 -26.69
N ARG A 248 4.99 -41.18 -27.69
CA ARG A 248 3.70 -40.50 -27.47
C ARG A 248 2.69 -41.42 -26.81
N SER A 249 2.60 -42.68 -27.24
CA SER A 249 1.73 -43.69 -26.62
C SER A 249 2.20 -44.03 -25.20
N GLN A 250 3.49 -44.23 -24.94
CA GLN A 250 3.98 -44.44 -23.58
C GLN A 250 3.69 -43.25 -22.66
N LEU A 251 3.83 -42.01 -23.15
CA LEU A 251 3.50 -40.82 -22.38
C LEU A 251 1.99 -40.70 -22.13
N SER A 252 1.14 -41.03 -23.11
CA SER A 252 -0.32 -41.02 -22.90
C SER A 252 -0.77 -42.13 -21.95
N GLU A 253 -0.19 -43.33 -22.03
CA GLU A 253 -0.40 -44.42 -21.08
C GLU A 253 0.08 -44.06 -19.66
N GLU A 254 1.16 -43.29 -19.52
CA GLU A 254 1.64 -42.81 -18.21
C GLU A 254 0.78 -41.69 -17.63
N ILE A 255 0.29 -40.76 -18.46
CA ILE A 255 -0.69 -39.73 -18.07
C ILE A 255 -2.00 -40.41 -17.65
N GLU A 256 -2.54 -41.32 -18.46
CA GLU A 256 -3.77 -42.07 -18.18
C GLU A 256 -3.66 -42.87 -16.88
N ARG A 257 -2.54 -43.57 -16.67
CA ARG A 257 -2.24 -44.29 -15.41
C ARG A 257 -2.18 -43.35 -14.21
N LYS A 258 -1.62 -42.14 -14.37
CA LYS A 258 -1.58 -41.11 -13.32
C LYS A 258 -2.94 -40.47 -13.07
N TRP A 259 -3.80 -40.39 -14.09
CA TRP A 259 -5.19 -39.96 -13.96
C TRP A 259 -6.01 -40.98 -13.17
N GLN A 260 -5.91 -42.27 -13.51
CA GLN A 260 -6.56 -43.35 -12.77
C GLN A 260 -6.03 -43.48 -11.33
N GLU A 261 -4.75 -43.15 -11.08
CA GLU A 261 -4.19 -43.06 -9.72
C GLU A 261 -4.79 -41.87 -8.93
N LEU A 262 -5.06 -40.75 -9.59
CA LEU A 262 -5.76 -39.59 -9.01
C LEU A 262 -7.25 -39.85 -8.74
N GLU A 263 -7.96 -40.51 -9.66
CA GLU A 263 -9.37 -40.90 -9.48
C GLU A 263 -9.56 -41.94 -8.37
N ARG A 264 -8.54 -42.74 -8.07
CA ARG A 264 -8.53 -43.70 -6.95
C ARG A 264 -8.13 -43.10 -5.60
N LEU A 265 -7.70 -41.84 -5.55
CA LEU A 265 -7.52 -41.15 -4.27
C LEU A 265 -8.90 -40.78 -3.69
N PRO A 266 -9.19 -41.09 -2.41
CA PRO A 266 -10.44 -40.70 -1.78
C PRO A 266 -10.44 -39.19 -1.51
N LEU A 267 -10.83 -38.43 -2.53
CA LEU A 267 -11.23 -37.04 -2.42
C LEU A 267 -12.32 -36.93 -1.35
N LYS A 268 -12.01 -36.27 -0.23
CA LYS A 268 -13.06 -35.90 0.74
C LYS A 268 -14.01 -34.94 0.05
N ASP A 269 -15.28 -35.29 -0.06
CA ASP A 269 -16.29 -34.50 -0.76
C ASP A 269 -16.40 -33.08 -0.21
N SER A 270 -15.73 -32.15 -0.88
CA SER A 270 -15.88 -30.70 -0.68
C SER A 270 -17.21 -30.26 -1.29
N LYS A 271 -18.30 -30.64 -0.61
CA LYS A 271 -19.72 -30.54 -1.00
C LYS A 271 -20.03 -29.36 -1.93
N ARG A 272 -20.00 -29.60 -3.23
CA ARG A 272 -20.69 -28.76 -4.23
C ARG A 272 -22.13 -29.26 -4.31
N VAL A 273 -23.08 -28.56 -3.72
CA VAL A 273 -24.51 -28.88 -3.81
C VAL A 273 -25.05 -28.35 -5.15
N PRO A 274 -25.47 -29.19 -6.12
CA PRO A 274 -25.95 -28.71 -7.41
C PRO A 274 -27.44 -28.36 -7.31
N LEU A 275 -27.74 -27.11 -7.00
CA LEU A 275 -29.11 -26.58 -6.86
C LEU A 275 -30.01 -26.80 -8.10
N MET A 276 -29.42 -27.07 -9.27
CA MET A 276 -30.15 -27.37 -10.51
C MET A 276 -30.69 -28.81 -10.64
N ALA A 277 -30.36 -29.74 -9.72
CA ALA A 277 -30.66 -31.17 -9.91
C ALA A 277 -32.07 -31.61 -9.45
N LEU A 278 -32.64 -30.96 -8.43
CA LEU A 278 -33.84 -31.47 -7.72
C LEU A 278 -35.17 -31.25 -8.45
N LEU A 279 -35.23 -30.33 -9.42
CA LEU A 279 -36.49 -29.95 -10.09
C LEU A 279 -36.97 -30.94 -11.19
N ASN A 280 -36.14 -31.92 -11.59
CA ASN A 280 -36.37 -32.71 -12.81
C ASN A 280 -36.50 -34.24 -12.63
N GLN A 281 -36.56 -34.78 -11.40
CA GLN A 281 -36.61 -36.24 -11.17
C GLN A 281 -37.86 -36.74 -10.42
N GLY A 282 -39.03 -36.47 -10.98
CA GLY A 282 -40.29 -37.07 -10.51
C GLY A 282 -40.56 -38.47 -11.08
N LYS A 283 -39.81 -39.52 -10.66
CA LYS A 283 -40.23 -40.95 -10.70
C LYS A 283 -39.21 -41.96 -10.15
N GLY A 284 -39.61 -42.72 -9.12
CA GLY A 284 -39.12 -44.08 -8.85
C GLY A 284 -38.30 -44.27 -7.57
N GLY A 285 -38.53 -45.38 -6.86
CA GLY A 285 -37.80 -45.79 -5.64
C GLY A 285 -38.46 -45.32 -4.34
N HIS A 286 -38.97 -46.25 -3.54
CA HIS A 286 -39.72 -45.95 -2.31
C HIS A 286 -39.13 -46.71 -1.10
N GLU A 287 -37.95 -46.29 -0.64
CA GLU A 287 -37.37 -46.75 0.65
C GLU A 287 -36.30 -45.77 1.20
N ASP A 288 -35.53 -45.10 0.35
CA ASP A 288 -34.45 -44.15 0.74
C ASP A 288 -34.91 -42.80 1.34
N SER A 289 -36.23 -42.54 1.39
CA SER A 289 -36.77 -41.19 1.60
C SER A 289 -36.46 -40.58 2.97
N SER A 290 -36.23 -41.38 4.01
CA SER A 290 -35.98 -40.85 5.36
C SER A 290 -34.59 -40.19 5.45
N GLU A 291 -33.55 -40.87 4.97
CA GLU A 291 -32.19 -40.30 4.97
C GLU A 291 -32.05 -39.13 3.98
N ALA A 292 -32.83 -39.13 2.89
CA ALA A 292 -32.86 -38.01 1.95
C ALA A 292 -33.40 -36.73 2.62
N LEU A 293 -34.54 -36.83 3.31
CA LEU A 293 -35.17 -35.69 4.01
C LEU A 293 -34.27 -35.17 5.15
N GLU A 294 -33.67 -36.04 5.97
CA GLU A 294 -32.75 -35.59 7.03
C GLU A 294 -31.53 -34.84 6.47
N LYS A 295 -31.00 -35.25 5.32
CA LYS A 295 -29.88 -34.58 4.64
C LYS A 295 -30.29 -33.26 3.98
N GLU A 296 -31.54 -33.17 3.50
CA GLU A 296 -32.12 -31.94 2.95
C GLU A 296 -32.38 -30.90 4.05
N GLU A 297 -33.06 -31.27 5.15
CA GLU A 297 -33.26 -30.38 6.30
C GLU A 297 -31.93 -29.94 6.94
N ALA A 298 -30.92 -30.82 7.01
CA ALA A 298 -29.59 -30.46 7.50
C ALA A 298 -28.87 -29.45 6.59
N CYS A 299 -29.14 -29.48 5.28
CA CYS A 299 -28.65 -28.50 4.33
C CYS A 299 -29.36 -27.14 4.52
N GLU A 300 -30.68 -27.13 4.66
CA GLU A 300 -31.46 -25.92 4.94
C GLU A 300 -31.05 -25.25 6.26
N ARG A 301 -30.87 -26.04 7.33
CA ARG A 301 -30.38 -25.53 8.63
C ARG A 301 -29.01 -24.87 8.50
N SER A 302 -28.07 -25.51 7.79
CA SER A 302 -26.73 -24.93 7.54
C SER A 302 -26.78 -23.67 6.68
N LEU A 303 -27.73 -23.56 5.75
CA LEU A 303 -27.96 -22.35 4.95
C LEU A 303 -28.56 -21.21 5.79
N ALA A 304 -29.54 -21.51 6.65
CA ALA A 304 -30.15 -20.53 7.56
C ALA A 304 -29.14 -20.02 8.62
N GLU A 305 -28.27 -20.88 9.14
CA GLU A 305 -27.15 -20.49 10.02
C GLU A 305 -26.14 -19.59 9.28
N MET A 306 -25.83 -19.89 8.02
CA MET A 306 -24.96 -19.05 7.20
C MET A 306 -25.59 -17.69 6.88
N GLU A 307 -26.88 -17.65 6.55
CA GLU A 307 -27.60 -16.41 6.27
C GLU A 307 -27.73 -15.55 7.53
N THR A 308 -28.13 -16.12 8.66
CA THR A 308 -28.22 -15.37 9.93
C THR A 308 -26.87 -14.86 10.40
N SER A 309 -25.79 -15.64 10.23
CA SER A 309 -24.40 -15.19 10.44
C SER A 309 -24.04 -14.00 9.54
N HIS A 310 -24.35 -14.07 8.23
CA HIS A 310 -24.12 -12.95 7.31
C HIS A 310 -24.94 -11.71 7.67
N GLN A 311 -26.22 -11.87 8.03
CA GLN A 311 -27.09 -10.79 8.49
C GLN A 311 -26.54 -10.13 9.78
N GLN A 312 -26.01 -10.92 10.72
CA GLN A 312 -25.35 -10.42 11.93
C GLN A 312 -24.10 -9.60 11.59
N VAL A 313 -23.17 -10.13 10.79
CA VAL A 313 -21.96 -9.41 10.36
C VAL A 313 -22.31 -8.10 9.63
N MET A 314 -23.32 -8.11 8.77
CA MET A 314 -23.80 -6.92 8.08
C MET A 314 -24.49 -5.91 9.02
N ALA A 315 -25.17 -6.37 10.07
CA ALA A 315 -25.72 -5.51 11.11
C ALA A 315 -24.61 -4.88 11.98
N GLU A 316 -23.58 -5.65 12.34
CA GLU A 316 -22.41 -5.16 13.08
C GLU A 316 -21.59 -4.16 12.29
N LEU A 317 -21.37 -4.38 10.99
CA LEU A 317 -20.70 -3.44 10.09
C LEU A 317 -21.48 -2.11 10.00
N ARG A 318 -22.82 -2.18 9.88
CA ARG A 318 -23.70 -1.00 9.93
C ARG A 318 -23.68 -0.28 11.29
N ARG A 319 -23.49 -1.02 12.39
CA ARG A 319 -23.32 -0.46 13.75
C ARG A 319 -21.97 0.23 13.90
N HIS A 320 -20.89 -0.39 13.41
CA HIS A 320 -19.53 0.16 13.43
C HIS A 320 -19.47 1.47 12.64
N HIS A 321 -19.94 1.46 11.39
CA HIS A 321 -19.99 2.66 10.56
C HIS A 321 -20.78 3.81 11.21
N ARG A 322 -21.92 3.52 11.85
CA ARG A 322 -22.68 4.54 12.60
C ARG A 322 -21.86 5.13 13.76
N GLN A 323 -21.17 4.28 14.53
CA GLN A 323 -20.32 4.73 15.63
C GLN A 323 -19.11 5.54 15.16
N GLU A 324 -18.52 5.20 14.02
CA GLU A 324 -17.46 6.00 13.38
C GLU A 324 -17.98 7.36 12.92
N MET A 325 -19.16 7.42 12.28
CA MET A 325 -19.77 8.69 11.87
C MET A 325 -20.10 9.59 13.08
N GLU A 326 -20.61 9.02 14.16
CA GLU A 326 -20.84 9.76 15.42
C GLU A 326 -19.53 10.24 16.08
N GLN A 327 -18.44 9.48 15.98
CA GLN A 327 -17.12 9.89 16.48
C GLN A 327 -16.53 11.02 15.64
N LEU A 328 -16.56 10.89 14.30
CA LEU A 328 -16.08 11.91 13.37
C LEU A 328 -16.87 13.22 13.50
N GLN A 329 -18.18 13.15 13.74
CA GLN A 329 -18.98 14.34 13.99
C GLN A 329 -18.60 15.04 15.31
N LYS A 330 -18.41 14.28 16.39
CA LYS A 330 -17.93 14.82 17.69
C LYS A 330 -16.53 15.41 17.60
N GLU A 331 -15.64 14.81 16.80
CA GLU A 331 -14.31 15.37 16.55
C GLU A 331 -14.37 16.64 15.70
N LYS A 332 -15.22 16.71 14.67
CA LYS A 332 -15.48 17.95 13.93
C LYS A 332 -15.98 19.06 14.86
N GLU A 333 -16.95 18.77 15.73
CA GLU A 333 -17.50 19.73 16.70
C GLU A 333 -16.43 20.20 17.72
N ARG A 334 -15.56 19.29 18.19
CA ARG A 334 -14.38 19.61 19.01
C ARG A 334 -13.41 20.54 18.29
N LEU A 335 -13.03 20.22 17.06
CA LEU A 335 -12.07 21.01 16.28
C LEU A 335 -12.61 22.39 15.93
N LEU A 336 -13.91 22.52 15.65
CA LEU A 336 -14.56 23.83 15.47
C LEU A 336 -14.54 24.67 16.75
N PHE A 337 -14.71 24.06 17.93
CA PHE A 337 -14.59 24.76 19.21
C PHE A 337 -13.13 25.18 19.49
N GLU A 338 -12.16 24.32 19.20
CA GLU A 338 -10.72 24.61 19.36
C GLU A 338 -10.26 25.73 18.41
N GLU A 339 -10.73 25.76 17.16
CA GLU A 339 -10.48 26.84 16.21
C GLU A 339 -11.14 28.16 16.66
N ALA A 340 -12.43 28.14 17.00
CA ALA A 340 -13.12 29.33 17.49
C ALA A 340 -12.48 29.91 18.77
N ALA A 341 -11.98 29.06 19.67
CA ALA A 341 -11.24 29.47 20.86
C ALA A 341 -9.86 30.08 20.53
N ALA A 342 -9.13 29.52 19.56
CA ALA A 342 -7.86 30.07 19.08
C ALA A 342 -8.07 31.44 18.39
N THR A 343 -9.09 31.55 17.54
CA THR A 343 -9.49 32.80 16.88
C THR A 343 -9.92 33.87 17.89
N ALA A 344 -10.68 33.50 18.93
CA ALA A 344 -11.02 34.40 20.04
C ALA A 344 -9.77 34.87 20.81
N ALA A 345 -8.84 33.97 21.12
CA ALA A 345 -7.58 34.30 21.81
C ALA A 345 -6.68 35.22 20.97
N ALA A 346 -6.63 35.03 19.64
CA ALA A 346 -5.91 35.93 18.73
C ALA A 346 -6.52 37.34 18.73
N ILE A 347 -7.85 37.45 18.70
CA ILE A 347 -8.57 38.72 18.80
C ILE A 347 -8.33 39.41 20.15
N GLU A 348 -8.31 38.65 21.26
CA GLU A 348 -7.95 39.17 22.59
C GLU A 348 -6.50 39.66 22.66
N ALA A 349 -5.56 38.94 22.06
CA ALA A 349 -4.15 39.32 21.99
C ALA A 349 -3.95 40.61 21.18
N LEU A 350 -4.61 40.74 20.02
CA LEU A 350 -4.60 41.96 19.20
C LEU A 350 -5.22 43.15 19.96
N LYS A 351 -6.38 42.96 20.62
CA LYS A 351 -7.00 43.97 21.49
C LYS A 351 -6.10 44.36 22.65
N LYS A 352 -5.34 43.42 23.23
CA LYS A 352 -4.37 43.69 24.29
C LYS A 352 -3.19 44.51 23.78
N ALA A 353 -2.54 44.10 22.69
CA ALA A 353 -1.42 44.83 22.08
C ALA A 353 -1.82 46.26 21.68
N HIS A 354 -3.01 46.44 21.11
CA HIS A 354 -3.54 47.77 20.76
C HIS A 354 -3.79 48.66 22.00
N ARG A 355 -4.36 48.11 23.08
CA ARG A 355 -4.48 48.83 24.37
C ARG A 355 -3.13 49.18 24.98
N GLU A 356 -2.13 48.31 24.83
CA GLU A 356 -0.78 48.54 25.33
C GLU A 356 -0.07 49.65 24.54
N GLU A 357 -0.17 49.68 23.21
CA GLU A 357 0.39 50.78 22.41
C GLU A 357 -0.34 52.10 22.65
N LEU A 358 -1.68 52.09 22.78
CA LEU A 358 -2.45 53.28 23.16
C LEU A 358 -2.02 53.80 24.54
N ASN A 359 -1.76 52.92 25.51
CA ASN A 359 -1.23 53.31 26.82
C ASN A 359 0.22 53.83 26.76
N LYS A 360 1.06 53.31 25.87
CA LYS A 360 2.39 53.90 25.61
C LYS A 360 2.25 55.30 25.02
N GLU A 361 1.34 55.52 24.08
CA GLU A 361 1.16 56.83 23.44
C GLU A 361 0.53 57.87 24.37
N LEU A 362 -0.41 57.45 25.21
CA LEU A 362 -0.91 58.25 26.33
C LEU A 362 0.18 58.54 27.37
N SER A 363 1.17 57.67 27.53
CA SER A 363 2.33 57.90 28.41
C SER A 363 3.37 58.84 27.77
N ARG A 364 3.64 58.70 26.47
CA ARG A 364 4.47 59.61 25.66
C ARG A 364 3.90 61.02 25.73
N THR A 365 2.65 61.23 25.33
CA THR A 365 1.97 62.55 25.40
C THR A 365 1.93 63.14 26.81
N ARG A 366 1.71 62.34 27.86
CA ARG A 366 1.75 62.80 29.26
C ARG A 366 3.17 63.12 29.75
N SER A 367 4.21 62.53 29.16
CA SER A 367 5.61 62.93 29.40
C SER A 367 5.96 64.22 28.66
N PHE A 368 5.53 64.40 27.40
CA PHE A 368 5.70 65.66 26.65
C PHE A 368 5.04 66.84 27.38
N GLN A 369 3.83 66.66 27.91
CA GLN A 369 3.13 67.67 28.72
C GLN A 369 3.84 68.01 30.05
N LYS A 370 4.81 67.18 30.49
CA LYS A 370 5.64 67.40 31.67
C LYS A 370 7.08 67.85 31.35
N GLY A 371 7.48 67.80 30.08
CA GLY A 371 8.85 68.03 29.60
C GLY A 371 8.95 69.17 28.58
N VAL A 372 8.45 70.36 28.93
CA VAL A 372 8.29 71.52 28.02
C VAL A 372 9.63 72.17 27.57
N LEU A 373 10.78 71.58 27.91
CA LEU A 373 12.11 72.16 27.67
C LEU A 373 13.00 71.37 26.69
N ASP A 374 12.50 70.30 26.06
CA ASP A 374 13.28 69.47 25.12
C ASP A 374 12.55 69.21 23.80
N SER A 375 12.45 70.26 22.98
CA SER A 375 11.88 70.17 21.63
C SER A 375 12.80 69.43 20.65
N ASP A 376 14.12 69.46 20.87
CA ASP A 376 15.10 68.90 19.94
C ASP A 376 15.16 67.37 20.06
N ALA A 377 15.17 66.79 21.27
CA ALA A 377 15.05 65.34 21.42
C ALA A 377 13.72 64.81 20.88
N LEU A 378 12.62 65.57 21.01
CA LEU A 378 11.32 65.24 20.44
C LEU A 378 11.37 65.24 18.90
N HIS A 379 12.01 66.23 18.27
CA HIS A 379 12.23 66.27 16.82
C HIS A 379 13.15 65.15 16.33
N GLN A 380 14.17 64.79 17.12
CA GLN A 380 15.10 63.71 16.80
C GLN A 380 14.48 62.32 16.97
N GLN A 381 13.61 62.13 17.96
CA GLN A 381 12.80 60.92 18.15
C GLN A 381 11.83 60.74 16.97
N HIS A 382 11.02 61.75 16.64
CA HIS A 382 10.12 61.69 15.48
C HIS A 382 10.88 61.43 14.16
N ARG A 383 12.10 61.94 13.98
CA ARG A 383 12.95 61.58 12.84
C ARG A 383 13.30 60.09 12.86
N SER A 384 13.73 59.56 14.00
CA SER A 384 14.08 58.15 14.17
C SER A 384 12.88 57.22 13.89
N ASP A 385 11.70 57.57 14.39
CA ASP A 385 10.46 56.80 14.18
C ASP A 385 10.02 56.82 12.71
N VAL A 386 10.06 57.99 12.06
CA VAL A 386 9.79 58.12 10.60
C VAL A 386 10.82 57.34 9.77
N GLU A 387 12.08 57.24 10.21
CA GLU A 387 13.06 56.38 9.56
C GLU A 387 12.84 54.89 9.83
N SER A 388 12.37 54.49 11.01
CA SER A 388 12.01 53.09 11.31
C SER A 388 10.85 52.63 10.44
N LEU A 389 9.75 53.40 10.43
CA LEU A 389 8.57 53.13 9.60
C LEU A 389 8.91 53.07 8.11
N LYS A 390 9.88 53.86 7.63
CA LYS A 390 10.39 53.75 6.25
C LYS A 390 11.13 52.44 5.99
N ARG A 391 11.98 51.97 6.91
CA ARG A 391 12.68 50.68 6.80
C ARG A 391 11.69 49.52 6.84
N GLU A 392 10.73 49.55 7.76
CA GLU A 392 9.67 48.55 7.90
C GLU A 392 8.78 48.49 6.65
N LEU A 393 8.35 49.64 6.12
CA LEU A 393 7.59 49.73 4.87
C LEU A 393 8.39 49.22 3.66
N GLN A 394 9.69 49.50 3.61
CA GLN A 394 10.58 49.00 2.56
C GLN A 394 10.70 47.47 2.59
N VAL A 395 10.92 46.87 3.77
CA VAL A 395 10.97 45.41 3.95
C VAL A 395 9.62 44.77 3.59
N LEU A 396 8.49 45.36 4.02
CA LEU A 396 7.16 44.87 3.65
C LEU A 396 6.90 44.97 2.14
N SER A 397 7.36 46.04 1.48
CA SER A 397 7.26 46.21 0.03
C SER A 397 8.10 45.19 -0.75
N GLU A 398 9.27 44.83 -0.22
CA GLU A 398 10.16 43.80 -0.81
C GLU A 398 9.61 42.39 -0.60
N GLN A 399 9.06 42.09 0.59
CA GLN A 399 8.36 40.84 0.86
C GLN A 399 7.09 40.69 -0.01
N TYR A 400 6.34 41.79 -0.22
CA TYR A 400 5.17 41.79 -1.09
C TYR A 400 5.53 41.55 -2.56
N SER A 401 6.55 42.25 -3.10
CA SER A 401 6.98 42.03 -4.49
C SER A 401 7.53 40.61 -4.69
N GLN A 402 8.30 40.09 -3.75
CA GLN A 402 8.77 38.70 -3.76
C GLN A 402 7.60 37.70 -3.72
N LYS A 403 6.55 37.95 -2.92
CA LYS A 403 5.37 37.09 -2.88
C LYS A 403 4.59 37.12 -4.20
N CYS A 404 4.49 38.27 -4.85
CA CYS A 404 3.89 38.39 -6.19
C CYS A 404 4.67 37.56 -7.25
N LEU A 405 6.01 37.56 -7.20
CA LEU A 405 6.84 36.73 -8.07
C LEU A 405 6.66 35.23 -7.78
N GLU A 406 6.58 34.83 -6.50
CA GLU A 406 6.30 33.45 -6.11
C GLU A 406 4.93 32.98 -6.62
N ILE A 407 3.89 33.80 -6.47
CA ILE A 407 2.53 33.51 -6.98
C ILE A 407 2.56 33.36 -8.51
N GLY A 408 3.25 34.25 -9.24
CA GLY A 408 3.40 34.12 -10.69
C GLY A 408 4.07 32.81 -11.12
N ASN A 409 5.16 32.43 -10.44
CA ASN A 409 5.86 31.16 -10.69
C ASN A 409 4.99 29.93 -10.38
N LEU A 410 4.13 30.00 -9.35
CA LEU A 410 3.18 28.93 -9.01
C LEU A 410 2.02 28.85 -10.01
N MET A 411 1.51 29.99 -10.49
CA MET A 411 0.49 30.05 -11.53
C MET A 411 0.99 29.46 -12.86
N GLN A 412 2.21 29.81 -13.30
CA GLN A 412 2.79 29.24 -14.51
C GLN A 412 2.91 27.71 -14.40
N LYS A 413 3.42 27.19 -13.26
CA LYS A 413 3.51 25.74 -13.03
C LYS A 413 2.14 25.06 -13.03
N ALA A 414 1.11 25.70 -12.49
CA ALA A 414 -0.25 25.17 -12.53
C ALA A 414 -0.79 25.10 -13.97
N GLU A 415 -0.53 26.12 -14.79
CA GLU A 415 -0.91 26.13 -16.21
C GLU A 415 -0.17 25.06 -17.02
N GLU A 416 1.14 24.90 -16.80
CA GLU A 416 1.95 23.84 -17.43
C GLU A 416 1.44 22.43 -17.09
N GLN A 417 1.03 22.21 -15.83
CA GLN A 417 0.40 20.96 -15.39
C GLN A 417 -0.99 20.76 -16.00
N GLU A 418 -1.81 21.81 -16.11
CA GLU A 418 -3.12 21.71 -16.77
C GLU A 418 -2.97 21.38 -18.26
N GLN A 419 -2.06 22.05 -18.98
CA GLN A 419 -1.77 21.77 -20.38
C GLN A 419 -1.29 20.32 -20.59
N LEU A 420 -0.48 19.78 -19.66
CA LEU A 420 -0.06 18.37 -19.71
C LEU A 420 -1.24 17.41 -19.47
N LEU A 421 -2.06 17.69 -18.47
CA LEU A 421 -3.26 16.91 -18.15
C LEU A 421 -4.30 16.93 -19.30
N GLN A 422 -4.46 18.07 -19.98
CA GLN A 422 -5.29 18.20 -21.18
C GLN A 422 -4.75 17.34 -22.34
N ARG A 423 -3.42 17.28 -22.55
CA ARG A 423 -2.79 16.38 -23.55
C ARG A 423 -3.08 14.91 -23.24
N CYS A 424 -2.81 14.45 -22.01
CA CYS A 424 -3.05 13.06 -21.62
C CYS A 424 -4.54 12.68 -21.69
N GLN A 425 -5.46 13.60 -21.39
CA GLN A 425 -6.90 13.37 -21.63
C GLN A 425 -7.24 13.22 -23.12
N GLN A 426 -6.57 13.95 -24.01
CA GLN A 426 -6.82 13.86 -25.45
C GLN A 426 -6.23 12.57 -26.04
N GLU A 427 -5.04 12.16 -25.59
CA GLU A 427 -4.42 10.87 -25.90
C GLU A 427 -5.32 9.71 -25.43
N GLY A 428 -5.84 9.76 -24.21
CA GLY A 428 -6.78 8.76 -23.69
C GLY A 428 -8.08 8.63 -24.51
N LYS A 429 -8.64 9.75 -25.01
CA LYS A 429 -9.80 9.73 -25.92
C LYS A 429 -9.47 9.09 -27.27
N GLU A 430 -8.30 9.38 -27.82
CA GLU A 430 -7.86 8.83 -29.11
C GLU A 430 -7.54 7.33 -28.99
N LEU A 431 -6.88 6.89 -27.90
CA LEU A 431 -6.67 5.47 -27.61
C LEU A 431 -8.00 4.72 -27.42
N LEU A 432 -9.00 5.33 -26.76
CA LEU A 432 -10.35 4.75 -26.65
C LEU A 432 -11.02 4.61 -28.02
N ARG A 433 -10.90 5.62 -28.90
CA ARG A 433 -11.42 5.58 -30.28
C ARG A 433 -10.74 4.49 -31.11
N GLN A 434 -9.42 4.34 -30.97
CA GLN A 434 -8.65 3.28 -31.63
C GLN A 434 -9.04 1.89 -31.10
N ASN A 435 -9.26 1.74 -29.80
CA ASN A 435 -9.71 0.47 -29.21
C ASN A 435 -11.11 0.07 -29.73
N GLN A 436 -12.06 1.02 -29.81
CA GLN A 436 -13.38 0.79 -30.40
C GLN A 436 -13.31 0.39 -31.88
N GLU A 437 -12.43 1.03 -32.66
CA GLU A 437 -12.19 0.69 -34.07
C GLU A 437 -11.57 -0.72 -34.23
N LEU A 438 -10.66 -1.13 -33.33
CA LEU A 438 -10.11 -2.49 -33.31
C LEU A 438 -11.18 -3.52 -32.89
N GLN A 439 -12.01 -3.23 -31.89
CA GLN A 439 -13.14 -4.06 -31.49
C GLN A 439 -14.16 -4.24 -32.63
N ARG A 440 -14.42 -3.18 -33.40
CA ARG A 440 -15.27 -3.23 -34.61
C ARG A 440 -14.69 -4.19 -35.65
N ARG A 441 -13.41 -4.03 -36.02
CA ARG A 441 -12.73 -4.91 -36.99
C ARG A 441 -12.70 -6.37 -36.54
N LEU A 442 -12.35 -6.62 -35.28
CA LEU A 442 -12.37 -7.98 -34.72
C LEU A 442 -13.78 -8.59 -34.73
N SER A 443 -14.82 -7.80 -34.48
CA SER A 443 -16.21 -8.25 -34.59
C SER A 443 -16.62 -8.58 -36.04
N GLU A 444 -16.11 -7.82 -37.01
CA GLU A 444 -16.32 -8.05 -38.45
C GLU A 444 -15.56 -9.29 -38.95
N GLU A 445 -14.33 -9.53 -38.48
CA GLU A 445 -13.57 -10.75 -38.76
C GLU A 445 -14.21 -11.99 -38.13
N ILE A 446 -14.64 -11.91 -36.87
CA ILE A 446 -15.42 -12.98 -36.21
C ILE A 446 -16.74 -13.24 -36.96
N GLY A 447 -17.37 -12.19 -37.49
CA GLY A 447 -18.54 -12.31 -38.36
C GLY A 447 -18.24 -13.08 -39.66
N GLN A 448 -17.17 -12.73 -40.36
CA GLN A 448 -16.71 -13.39 -41.58
C GLN A 448 -16.31 -14.85 -41.35
N LEU A 449 -15.58 -15.15 -40.27
CA LEU A 449 -15.22 -16.52 -39.91
C LEU A 449 -16.46 -17.37 -39.61
N ARG A 450 -17.47 -16.80 -38.92
CA ARG A 450 -18.75 -17.48 -38.67
C ARG A 450 -19.54 -17.75 -39.96
N THR A 451 -19.63 -16.80 -40.89
CA THR A 451 -20.32 -17.04 -42.17
C THR A 451 -19.58 -18.05 -43.03
N PHE A 452 -18.24 -18.02 -43.05
CA PHE A 452 -17.40 -19.00 -43.75
C PHE A 452 -17.61 -20.43 -43.21
N ILE A 453 -17.56 -20.62 -41.88
CA ILE A 453 -17.81 -21.93 -41.23
C ILE A 453 -19.24 -22.41 -41.53
N THR A 454 -20.22 -21.51 -41.56
CA THR A 454 -21.62 -21.86 -41.86
C THR A 454 -21.79 -22.28 -43.33
N ALA A 455 -21.07 -21.64 -44.26
CA ALA A 455 -21.04 -22.04 -45.66
C ALA A 455 -20.35 -23.40 -45.86
N GLN A 456 -19.19 -23.64 -45.25
CA GLN A 456 -18.51 -24.96 -45.30
C GLN A 456 -19.40 -26.09 -44.76
N ARG A 457 -20.14 -25.85 -43.67
CA ARG A 457 -21.10 -26.82 -43.11
C ARG A 457 -22.28 -27.17 -44.04
N SER A 458 -22.48 -26.45 -45.14
CA SER A 458 -23.50 -26.80 -46.15
C SER A 458 -22.99 -27.67 -47.31
N GLN A 459 -21.67 -27.94 -47.39
CA GLN A 459 -21.06 -28.49 -48.62
C GLN A 459 -20.35 -29.84 -48.45
N ASP A 460 -19.95 -30.24 -47.25
CA ASP A 460 -19.25 -31.52 -47.02
C ASP A 460 -20.03 -32.49 -46.10
N GLY A 461 -19.98 -33.78 -46.48
CA GLY A 461 -20.59 -34.88 -45.74
C GLY A 461 -19.61 -36.03 -45.52
N ALA A 462 -19.67 -36.61 -44.32
CA ALA A 462 -18.89 -37.76 -43.83
C ALA A 462 -17.39 -37.54 -43.54
N SER A 463 -17.03 -37.72 -42.26
CA SER A 463 -15.91 -38.58 -41.85
C SER A 463 -15.99 -38.94 -40.36
N HIS A 464 -15.68 -40.19 -40.03
CA HIS A 464 -15.98 -40.79 -38.72
C HIS A 464 -15.05 -40.35 -37.56
N ASN A 465 -14.15 -39.39 -37.81
CA ASN A 465 -13.29 -38.77 -36.79
C ASN A 465 -13.97 -37.58 -36.07
N SER A 466 -15.22 -37.26 -36.42
CA SER A 466 -15.94 -36.07 -35.93
C SER A 466 -16.19 -36.07 -34.42
N GLU A 467 -16.55 -37.21 -33.83
CA GLU A 467 -17.19 -37.26 -32.50
C GLU A 467 -16.25 -36.88 -31.34
N ARG A 468 -14.99 -37.35 -31.37
CA ARG A 468 -13.98 -37.01 -30.36
C ARG A 468 -13.68 -35.51 -30.38
N ASN A 469 -13.43 -34.97 -31.57
CA ASN A 469 -13.19 -33.55 -31.80
C ASN A 469 -14.43 -32.70 -31.48
N SER A 470 -15.64 -33.24 -31.67
CA SER A 470 -16.90 -32.57 -31.34
C SER A 470 -17.11 -32.45 -29.84
N CYS A 471 -16.72 -33.45 -29.05
CA CYS A 471 -16.78 -33.38 -27.58
C CYS A 471 -15.80 -32.31 -27.05
N GLU A 472 -14.57 -32.27 -27.57
CA GLU A 472 -13.58 -31.23 -27.26
C GLU A 472 -14.06 -29.82 -27.66
N LEU A 473 -14.67 -29.67 -28.84
CA LEU A 473 -15.28 -28.41 -29.27
C LEU A 473 -16.47 -28.00 -28.40
N GLU A 474 -17.32 -28.93 -27.95
CA GLU A 474 -18.48 -28.63 -27.11
C GLU A 474 -18.07 -28.22 -25.69
N VAL A 475 -17.02 -28.84 -25.14
CA VAL A 475 -16.38 -28.39 -23.88
C VAL A 475 -15.80 -26.99 -24.06
N LEU A 476 -15.03 -26.74 -25.13
CA LEU A 476 -14.45 -25.43 -25.39
C LEU A 476 -15.52 -24.35 -25.62
N LEU A 477 -16.62 -24.68 -26.30
CA LEU A 477 -17.77 -23.80 -26.48
C LEU A 477 -18.39 -23.44 -25.13
N ARG A 478 -18.68 -24.42 -24.26
CA ARG A 478 -19.22 -24.19 -22.91
C ARG A 478 -18.29 -23.33 -22.05
N VAL A 479 -16.96 -23.50 -22.17
CA VAL A 479 -15.97 -22.63 -21.50
C VAL A 479 -16.06 -21.20 -22.03
N LYS A 480 -16.13 -21.00 -23.35
CA LYS A 480 -16.27 -19.65 -23.96
C LYS A 480 -17.64 -19.01 -23.69
N GLU A 481 -18.70 -19.78 -23.52
CA GLU A 481 -20.00 -19.31 -23.06
C GLU A 481 -19.96 -18.87 -21.58
N ASN A 482 -19.23 -19.59 -20.72
CA ASN A 482 -18.99 -19.18 -19.33
C ASN A 482 -18.10 -17.92 -19.25
N GLU A 483 -17.04 -17.82 -20.04
CA GLU A 483 -16.23 -16.59 -20.16
C GLU A 483 -17.10 -15.41 -20.61
N LEU A 484 -17.96 -15.59 -21.62
CA LEU A 484 -18.90 -14.55 -22.07
C LEU A 484 -19.94 -14.18 -21.01
N GLN A 485 -20.42 -15.13 -20.20
CA GLN A 485 -21.28 -14.82 -19.05
C GLN A 485 -20.53 -14.02 -17.97
N TYR A 486 -19.32 -14.42 -17.61
CA TYR A 486 -18.48 -13.71 -16.65
C TYR A 486 -18.21 -12.27 -17.12
N MET A 487 -17.72 -12.09 -18.36
CA MET A 487 -17.45 -10.77 -18.94
C MET A 487 -18.72 -9.91 -19.02
N LYS A 488 -19.88 -10.50 -19.33
CA LYS A 488 -21.16 -9.79 -19.35
C LYS A 488 -21.58 -9.33 -17.94
N GLN A 489 -21.31 -10.13 -16.90
CA GLN A 489 -21.64 -9.79 -15.52
C GLN A 489 -20.65 -8.76 -14.95
N GLU A 490 -19.37 -8.86 -15.25
CA GLU A 490 -18.35 -7.86 -14.93
C GLU A 490 -18.65 -6.50 -15.58
N VAL A 491 -19.01 -6.48 -16.87
CA VAL A 491 -19.50 -5.28 -17.57
C VAL A 491 -20.78 -4.71 -16.94
N GLN A 492 -21.63 -5.54 -16.33
CA GLN A 492 -22.81 -5.05 -15.61
C GLN A 492 -22.42 -4.42 -14.27
N CYS A 493 -21.59 -5.09 -13.45
CA CYS A 493 -21.08 -4.52 -12.19
C CYS A 493 -20.37 -3.18 -12.42
N LEU A 494 -19.51 -3.08 -13.44
CA LEU A 494 -18.81 -1.84 -13.79
C LEU A 494 -19.76 -0.72 -14.24
N ARG A 495 -20.91 -1.03 -14.85
CA ARG A 495 -21.95 -0.04 -15.17
C ARG A 495 -22.68 0.45 -13.92
N ASP A 496 -22.97 -0.46 -13.00
CA ASP A 496 -23.68 -0.14 -11.77
C ASP A 496 -22.79 0.70 -10.83
N GLU A 497 -21.50 0.36 -10.72
CA GLU A 497 -20.47 1.19 -10.08
C GLU A 497 -20.33 2.57 -10.74
N LEU A 498 -20.23 2.63 -12.07
CA LEU A 498 -20.19 3.91 -12.79
C LEU A 498 -21.45 4.75 -12.52
N GLN A 499 -22.63 4.13 -12.40
CA GLN A 499 -23.87 4.83 -12.07
C GLN A 499 -23.88 5.34 -10.62
N MET A 500 -23.30 4.61 -9.67
CA MET A 500 -23.11 5.07 -8.29
C MET A 500 -22.14 6.25 -8.25
N MET A 501 -20.95 6.12 -8.84
CA MET A 501 -19.95 7.20 -8.93
C MET A 501 -20.49 8.46 -9.63
N GLN A 502 -21.41 8.32 -10.58
CA GLN A 502 -22.10 9.45 -11.21
C GLN A 502 -23.14 10.14 -10.28
N LYS A 503 -23.78 9.40 -9.37
CA LYS A 503 -24.66 9.98 -8.34
C LYS A 503 -23.81 10.71 -7.29
N ASP A 504 -22.74 10.09 -6.81
CA ASP A 504 -21.84 10.65 -5.81
C ASP A 504 -21.15 11.91 -6.33
N LYS A 505 -20.72 11.93 -7.60
CA LYS A 505 -20.20 13.13 -8.28
C LYS A 505 -21.22 14.27 -8.29
N LYS A 506 -22.49 14.00 -8.56
CA LYS A 506 -23.55 15.03 -8.55
C LYS A 506 -23.77 15.58 -7.14
N PHE A 507 -23.91 14.69 -6.15
CA PHE A 507 -24.07 15.09 -4.75
C PHE A 507 -22.88 15.92 -4.24
N ALA A 508 -21.65 15.53 -4.57
CA ALA A 508 -20.44 16.28 -4.24
C ALA A 508 -20.39 17.65 -4.95
N MET A 509 -20.84 17.73 -6.21
CA MET A 509 -20.92 18.99 -6.97
C MET A 509 -22.00 19.93 -6.39
N GLU A 510 -23.16 19.40 -5.99
CA GLU A 510 -24.21 20.14 -5.28
C GLU A 510 -23.69 20.67 -3.93
N LYS A 511 -23.02 19.84 -3.13
CA LYS A 511 -22.43 20.26 -1.84
C LYS A 511 -21.29 21.28 -2.00
N TYR A 512 -20.50 21.18 -3.06
CA TYR A 512 -19.51 22.21 -3.41
C TYR A 512 -20.20 23.54 -3.77
N GLN A 513 -21.28 23.48 -4.56
CA GLN A 513 -22.05 24.66 -4.93
C GLN A 513 -22.70 25.34 -3.71
N ASP A 514 -23.29 24.57 -2.79
CA ASP A 514 -23.82 25.08 -1.52
C ASP A 514 -22.75 25.87 -0.76
N VAL A 515 -21.59 25.24 -0.48
CA VAL A 515 -20.47 25.86 0.25
C VAL A 515 -19.91 27.09 -0.48
N TYR A 516 -19.84 27.05 -1.81
CA TYR A 516 -19.43 28.20 -2.61
C TYR A 516 -20.43 29.37 -2.51
N THR A 517 -21.74 29.10 -2.45
CA THR A 517 -22.75 30.15 -2.24
C THR A 517 -22.70 30.72 -0.81
N GLU A 518 -22.54 29.90 0.22
CA GLU A 518 -22.38 30.37 1.61
C GLU A 518 -21.11 31.22 1.78
N LEU A 519 -19.98 30.77 1.24
CA LEU A 519 -18.72 31.52 1.28
C LEU A 519 -18.85 32.90 0.59
N ASN A 520 -19.60 32.99 -0.51
CA ASN A 520 -19.87 34.27 -1.16
C ASN A 520 -20.80 35.18 -0.34
N HIS A 521 -21.79 34.64 0.37
CA HIS A 521 -22.62 35.43 1.29
C HIS A 521 -21.79 35.97 2.46
N ILE A 522 -20.98 35.12 3.10
CA ILE A 522 -20.08 35.51 4.20
C ILE A 522 -19.09 36.58 3.72
N LYS A 523 -18.45 36.38 2.56
CA LYS A 523 -17.55 37.36 1.96
C LYS A 523 -18.25 38.71 1.79
N GLN A 524 -19.38 38.76 1.11
CA GLN A 524 -20.11 40.02 0.89
C GLN A 524 -20.60 40.67 2.19
N TRP A 525 -20.90 39.89 3.23
CA TRP A 525 -21.20 40.44 4.56
C TRP A 525 -19.96 41.12 5.17
N SER A 526 -18.82 40.43 5.19
CA SER A 526 -17.57 41.00 5.70
C SER A 526 -17.11 42.24 4.92
N GLU A 527 -17.29 42.27 3.59
CA GLU A 527 -16.99 43.44 2.75
C GLU A 527 -17.86 44.65 3.13
N ARG A 528 -19.16 44.44 3.39
CA ARG A 528 -20.07 45.51 3.86
C ARG A 528 -19.75 46.00 5.27
N GLU A 529 -19.43 45.08 6.18
CA GLU A 529 -19.05 45.41 7.56
C GLU A 529 -17.73 46.21 7.60
N ILE A 530 -16.73 45.79 6.80
CA ILE A 530 -15.47 46.53 6.62
C ILE A 530 -15.74 47.96 6.09
N GLU A 531 -16.63 48.13 5.11
CA GLU A 531 -16.95 49.47 4.58
C GLU A 531 -17.70 50.34 5.59
N GLN A 532 -18.61 49.77 6.38
CA GLN A 532 -19.26 50.47 7.50
C GLN A 532 -18.24 50.89 8.56
N LEU A 533 -17.29 50.02 8.93
CA LEU A 533 -16.24 50.34 9.90
C LEU A 533 -15.29 51.44 9.39
N LYS A 534 -14.95 51.46 8.09
CA LYS A 534 -14.21 52.56 7.46
C LYS A 534 -14.97 53.89 7.56
N GLU A 535 -16.27 53.90 7.25
CA GLU A 535 -17.07 55.13 7.30
C GLU A 535 -17.26 55.63 8.74
N HIS A 536 -17.47 54.74 9.71
CA HIS A 536 -17.47 55.10 11.13
C HIS A 536 -16.13 55.69 11.57
N LEU A 537 -15.00 55.14 11.12
CA LEU A 537 -13.67 55.69 11.38
C LEU A 537 -13.49 57.08 10.73
N ARG A 538 -13.92 57.25 9.47
CA ARG A 538 -13.87 58.53 8.74
C ARG A 538 -14.66 59.62 9.47
N LEU A 539 -15.86 59.30 9.94
CA LEU A 539 -16.71 60.22 10.72
C LEU A 539 -16.10 60.55 12.08
N ALA A 540 -15.51 59.57 12.78
CA ALA A 540 -14.81 59.80 14.04
C ALA A 540 -13.58 60.71 13.87
N MET A 541 -12.79 60.51 12.80
CA MET A 541 -11.66 61.39 12.47
C MET A 541 -12.11 62.82 12.15
N ALA A 542 -13.19 63.00 11.39
CA ALA A 542 -13.73 64.32 11.10
C ALA A 542 -14.22 65.05 12.36
N ALA A 543 -14.91 64.36 13.27
CA ALA A 543 -15.37 64.93 14.54
C ALA A 543 -14.21 65.33 15.48
N LEU A 544 -13.07 64.62 15.43
CA LEU A 544 -11.86 65.00 16.15
C LEU A 544 -11.24 66.29 15.56
N GLN A 545 -11.14 66.38 14.23
CA GLN A 545 -10.63 67.58 13.55
C GLN A 545 -11.52 68.81 13.80
N GLU A 546 -12.85 68.66 13.79
CA GLU A 546 -13.78 69.74 14.11
C GLU A 546 -13.61 70.22 15.57
N LYS A 547 -13.45 69.29 16.52
CA LYS A 547 -13.15 69.61 17.93
C LYS A 547 -11.83 70.37 18.08
N GLU A 548 -10.80 70.01 17.34
CA GLU A 548 -9.50 70.71 17.35
C GLU A 548 -9.61 72.12 16.76
N MET A 549 -10.34 72.30 15.64
CA MET A 549 -10.58 73.63 15.07
C MET A 549 -11.41 74.52 15.99
N LEU A 550 -12.42 73.98 16.67
CA LEU A 550 -13.20 74.71 17.68
C LEU A 550 -12.35 75.12 18.89
N HIS A 551 -11.49 74.23 19.39
CA HIS A 551 -10.54 74.54 20.47
C HIS A 551 -9.58 75.68 20.07
N ASN A 552 -9.08 75.65 18.84
CA ASN A 552 -8.16 76.68 18.31
C ASN A 552 -8.86 78.00 17.96
N SER A 553 -10.20 78.07 18.01
CA SER A 553 -10.99 79.28 17.74
C SER A 553 -11.46 80.01 19.01
N ILE A 554 -11.05 79.52 20.20
CA ILE A 554 -11.47 80.02 21.52
C ILE A 554 -10.26 80.54 22.35
N GLY A 555 -9.05 80.47 21.80
CA GLY A 555 -7.80 80.97 22.40
C GLY A 555 -7.43 82.39 21.98
#